data_AF-G9N3F4-F1
#
_entry.id   AF-G9N3F4-F1
#
_cell.length_a   1.000
_cell.length_b   1.000
_cell.length_c   1.000
_cell.angle_alpha   90.00
_cell.angle_beta   90.00
_cell.angle_gamma   90.00
#
_symmetry.space_group_name_H-M   'P 1'
#
loop_
_entity.id
_entity.type
_entity.pdbx_description
1 polymer ?
#
loop_
_entity_poly.entity_id
_entity_poly.type
_entity_poly.pdbx_seq_one_letter_code
_entity_poly.pdbx_strand_id
1 'polypeptide(L)'
;MATTEEIVRRLQESRPPATDAATYLTIVEMSLSPEILPALQEILEDVSLTNEIGWDMVDMLIPIPGSEECLESIARLGNPREVILKVLEKAEGSEAITTKGETKAARHFVTLCGMLGILLKRLQVKAPSRFLHTALETVQRCYDATSAASTAAVISLVQSLARKSRPPLPSRKSSIMLDTPFQDSDPAKQAPDPEAERSDTLNKDEPQLITSLLQSFITCIIEAYVNSNGIEWASRMLEYTYPERIVPGRKTMIQTFKEVVELQAKDALVGQLVALASDLGLSKLPPFKIKEYLEGPIHRAPLSIDFDPQQPEQLHLSTGGLVCLNAYWMFAADVFDADRGLPDGDLLPQYMMPDHQVLLKSFLDDESQSQIATNPGTIEALVVMAIWLDGRKAISNPKGADTSAGFMPYHHLLTLISVFHPNIRVRNAATVVAGSILHSDPEEEDRLAILEDLLESCIFSSLQACAVSWLREEIIAAKKAGSKGRFASPECFETIQYTLFPDLSHLKQDDASTLLDFWAQSAPLHLQVANFALFLFGDEYKSLAPVGMAAAIEHRYVEPLLHAARTLEKAAGAKEVEIDGEGLMQLGILTDTLSRVPLQ
;
A
#
# COMPACT_ATOMS: atom_id res chain seq x y z
N MET A 1 -52.00 9.87 -16.77
CA MET A 1 -51.03 8.98 -16.08
C MET A 1 -51.85 8.07 -15.19
N ALA A 2 -51.64 6.76 -15.28
CA ALA A 2 -52.29 5.81 -14.37
C ALA A 2 -51.88 6.14 -12.93
N THR A 3 -52.81 5.98 -11.98
CA THR A 3 -52.49 6.21 -10.56
C THR A 3 -51.63 5.05 -10.03
N THR A 4 -50.85 5.27 -8.98
CA THR A 4 -50.00 4.23 -8.36
C THR A 4 -50.84 3.00 -7.97
N GLU A 5 -52.06 3.21 -7.46
CA GLU A 5 -53.01 2.14 -7.13
C GLU A 5 -53.46 1.33 -8.36
N GLU A 6 -53.66 1.99 -9.50
CA GLU A 6 -54.03 1.34 -10.76
C GLU A 6 -52.88 0.51 -11.32
N ILE A 7 -51.64 0.97 -11.15
CA ILE A 7 -50.43 0.23 -11.53
C ILE A 7 -50.25 -1.01 -10.63
N VAL A 8 -50.39 -0.86 -9.31
CA VAL A 8 -50.30 -1.98 -8.35
C VAL A 8 -51.36 -3.03 -8.65
N ARG A 9 -52.60 -2.61 -8.89
CA ARG A 9 -53.69 -3.52 -9.26
C ARG A 9 -53.38 -4.27 -10.56
N ARG A 10 -52.84 -3.59 -11.57
CA ARG A 10 -52.43 -4.21 -12.83
C ARG A 10 -51.34 -5.27 -12.64
N LEU A 11 -50.35 -5.00 -11.78
CA LEU A 11 -49.29 -5.96 -11.44
C LEU A 11 -49.88 -7.19 -10.72
N GLN A 12 -50.84 -7.01 -9.82
CA GLN A 12 -51.51 -8.12 -9.15
C GLN A 12 -52.37 -8.96 -10.09
N GLU A 13 -53.15 -8.32 -10.97
CA GLU A 13 -54.05 -9.01 -11.91
C GLU A 13 -53.31 -9.73 -13.05
N SER A 14 -52.08 -9.29 -13.38
CA SER A 14 -51.27 -9.86 -14.45
C SER A 14 -50.34 -10.99 -13.98
N ARG A 15 -50.33 -11.36 -12.69
CA ARG A 15 -49.43 -12.42 -12.19
C ARG A 15 -49.68 -13.76 -12.91
N PRO A 16 -48.63 -14.55 -13.22
CA PRO A 16 -48.80 -15.93 -13.68
C PRO A 16 -49.75 -16.71 -12.73
N PRO A 17 -50.72 -17.48 -13.27
CA PRO A 17 -50.85 -17.91 -14.67
C PRO A 17 -51.67 -16.98 -15.59
N ALA A 18 -52.05 -15.77 -15.15
CA ALA A 18 -52.88 -14.87 -15.95
C ALA A 18 -52.15 -14.36 -17.22
N THR A 19 -50.84 -14.18 -17.14
CA THR A 19 -49.94 -13.99 -18.29
C THR A 19 -48.75 -14.95 -18.19
N ASP A 20 -48.01 -15.12 -19.28
CA ASP A 20 -46.70 -15.79 -19.24
C ASP A 20 -45.65 -14.91 -18.54
N ALA A 21 -44.55 -15.53 -18.10
CA ALA A 21 -43.49 -14.88 -17.34
C ALA A 21 -42.81 -13.72 -18.09
N ALA A 22 -42.59 -13.85 -19.41
CA ALA A 22 -41.96 -12.80 -20.22
C ALA A 22 -42.88 -11.58 -20.39
N THR A 23 -44.17 -11.82 -20.63
CA THR A 23 -45.18 -10.76 -20.64
C THR A 23 -45.29 -10.09 -19.27
N TYR A 24 -45.24 -10.85 -18.18
CA TYR A 24 -45.27 -10.30 -16.83
C TYR A 24 -44.06 -9.40 -16.54
N LEU A 25 -42.84 -9.84 -16.89
CA LEU A 25 -41.61 -9.05 -16.77
C LEU A 25 -41.69 -7.74 -17.55
N THR A 26 -42.24 -7.77 -18.77
CA THR A 26 -42.45 -6.56 -19.58
C THR A 26 -43.40 -5.57 -18.90
N ILE A 27 -44.48 -6.08 -18.29
CA ILE A 27 -45.44 -5.25 -17.53
C ILE A 27 -44.77 -4.64 -16.30
N VAL A 28 -43.95 -5.41 -15.59
CA VAL A 28 -43.15 -4.93 -14.46
C VAL A 28 -42.20 -3.83 -14.92
N GLU A 29 -41.39 -4.06 -15.96
CA GLU A 29 -40.43 -3.10 -16.50
C GLU A 29 -41.08 -1.76 -16.86
N MET A 30 -42.22 -1.79 -17.56
CA MET A 30 -42.97 -0.58 -17.92
C MET A 30 -43.57 0.16 -16.72
N SER A 31 -43.68 -0.49 -15.56
CA SER A 31 -44.32 0.02 -14.36
C SER A 31 -43.31 0.45 -13.28
N LEU A 32 -42.03 0.13 -13.45
CA LEU A 32 -40.98 0.36 -12.45
C LEU A 32 -40.80 1.83 -12.09
N SER A 33 -41.00 2.12 -10.81
CA SER A 33 -40.78 3.42 -10.19
C SER A 33 -40.58 3.23 -8.68
N PRO A 34 -39.91 4.17 -7.98
CA PRO A 34 -39.70 4.06 -6.53
C PRO A 34 -40.99 3.88 -5.72
N GLU A 35 -42.09 4.45 -6.21
CA GLU A 35 -43.41 4.44 -5.56
C GLU A 35 -44.08 3.05 -5.55
N ILE A 36 -43.73 2.17 -6.50
CA ILE A 36 -44.31 0.83 -6.60
C ILE A 36 -43.48 -0.25 -5.90
N LEU A 37 -42.26 0.08 -5.45
CA LEU A 37 -41.33 -0.89 -4.85
C LEU A 37 -41.93 -1.64 -3.64
N PRO A 38 -42.66 -1.00 -2.71
CA PRO A 38 -43.27 -1.73 -1.59
C PRO A 38 -44.29 -2.78 -2.02
N ALA A 39 -45.10 -2.48 -3.05
CA ALA A 39 -46.05 -3.44 -3.60
C ALA A 39 -45.34 -4.55 -4.39
N LEU A 40 -44.24 -4.21 -5.07
CA LEU A 40 -43.41 -5.19 -5.77
C LEU A 40 -42.68 -6.13 -4.81
N GLN A 41 -42.23 -5.64 -3.66
CA GLN A 41 -41.67 -6.46 -2.60
C GLN A 41 -42.69 -7.49 -2.10
N GLU A 42 -43.93 -7.08 -1.83
CA GLU A 42 -45.01 -8.01 -1.44
C GLU A 42 -45.29 -9.07 -2.52
N ILE A 43 -45.22 -8.69 -3.79
CA ILE A 43 -45.29 -9.63 -4.92
C ILE A 43 -44.12 -10.63 -4.87
N LEU A 44 -42.91 -10.15 -4.62
CA LEU A 44 -41.68 -10.94 -4.63
C LEU A 44 -41.53 -11.91 -3.46
N GLU A 45 -42.36 -11.79 -2.42
CA GLU A 45 -42.43 -12.80 -1.35
C GLU A 45 -43.07 -14.12 -1.80
N ASP A 46 -43.68 -14.18 -3.00
CA ASP A 46 -44.11 -15.44 -3.62
C ASP A 46 -42.91 -16.23 -4.14
N VAL A 47 -42.59 -17.33 -3.44
CA VAL A 47 -41.46 -18.20 -3.77
C VAL A 47 -41.56 -18.75 -5.19
N SER A 48 -42.74 -19.17 -5.65
CA SER A 48 -42.87 -19.81 -6.97
C SER A 48 -42.61 -18.80 -8.09
N LEU A 49 -43.14 -17.60 -7.94
CA LEU A 49 -42.97 -16.53 -8.91
C LEU A 49 -41.52 -16.04 -8.93
N THR A 50 -40.97 -15.72 -7.77
CA THR A 50 -39.61 -15.17 -7.64
C THR A 50 -38.54 -16.18 -8.06
N ASN A 51 -38.80 -17.48 -7.92
CA ASN A 51 -37.92 -18.52 -8.45
C ASN A 51 -37.78 -18.43 -9.98
N GLU A 52 -38.87 -18.17 -10.70
CA GLU A 52 -38.92 -18.16 -12.16
C GLU A 52 -38.41 -16.84 -12.76
N ILE A 53 -38.81 -15.70 -12.19
CA ILE A 53 -38.54 -14.37 -12.79
C ILE A 53 -37.47 -13.55 -12.06
N GLY A 54 -37.04 -14.00 -10.89
CA GLY A 54 -36.25 -13.17 -9.97
C GLY A 54 -34.89 -12.76 -10.54
N TRP A 55 -34.24 -13.62 -11.33
CA TRP A 55 -32.94 -13.32 -11.92
C TRP A 55 -33.02 -12.20 -12.97
N ASP A 56 -34.01 -12.23 -13.87
CA ASP A 56 -34.24 -11.16 -14.86
C ASP A 56 -34.49 -9.79 -14.21
N MET A 57 -35.16 -9.79 -13.05
CA MET A 57 -35.49 -8.55 -12.33
C MET A 57 -34.27 -7.87 -11.69
N VAL A 58 -33.16 -8.58 -11.48
CA VAL A 58 -31.93 -8.02 -10.88
C VAL A 58 -31.43 -6.82 -11.70
N ASP A 59 -31.37 -6.98 -13.03
CA ASP A 59 -30.91 -5.93 -13.94
C ASP A 59 -31.81 -4.70 -13.95
N MET A 60 -33.11 -4.91 -13.78
CA MET A 60 -34.13 -3.86 -13.79
C MET A 60 -34.14 -3.08 -12.47
N LEU A 61 -33.90 -3.75 -11.35
CA LEU A 61 -34.02 -3.18 -10.00
C LEU A 61 -32.77 -2.45 -9.53
N ILE A 62 -31.57 -2.94 -9.86
CA ILE A 62 -30.30 -2.33 -9.43
C ILE A 62 -30.20 -0.83 -9.74
N PRO A 63 -30.60 -0.35 -10.94
CA PRO A 63 -30.52 1.08 -11.27
C PRO A 63 -31.51 1.97 -10.49
N ILE A 64 -32.50 1.39 -9.82
CA ILE A 64 -33.62 2.08 -9.16
C ILE A 64 -33.28 2.31 -7.68
N PRO A 65 -33.29 3.56 -7.20
CA PRO A 65 -33.07 3.86 -5.78
C PRO A 65 -34.19 3.28 -4.90
N GLY A 66 -33.85 2.70 -3.75
CA GLY A 66 -34.81 2.12 -2.80
C GLY A 66 -35.19 0.67 -3.11
N SER A 67 -34.61 0.04 -4.14
CA SER A 67 -34.91 -1.33 -4.55
C SER A 67 -34.23 -2.40 -3.69
N GLU A 68 -33.45 -2.01 -2.69
CA GLU A 68 -32.63 -2.88 -1.85
C GLU A 68 -33.49 -3.99 -1.22
N GLU A 69 -34.68 -3.68 -0.70
CA GLU A 69 -35.56 -4.67 -0.09
C GLU A 69 -36.11 -5.69 -1.11
N CYS A 70 -36.43 -5.25 -2.33
CA CYS A 70 -36.83 -6.15 -3.43
C CYS A 70 -35.68 -7.08 -3.83
N LEU A 71 -34.45 -6.54 -3.91
CA LEU A 71 -33.24 -7.29 -4.22
C LEU A 71 -32.90 -8.30 -3.11
N GLU A 72 -33.15 -7.96 -1.85
CA GLU A 72 -33.05 -8.89 -0.73
C GLU A 72 -34.04 -10.06 -0.88
N SER A 73 -35.31 -9.78 -1.18
CA SER A 73 -36.31 -10.82 -1.40
C SER A 73 -35.95 -11.73 -2.58
N ILE A 74 -35.42 -11.18 -3.68
CA ILE A 74 -34.87 -11.97 -4.80
C ILE A 74 -33.69 -12.83 -4.33
N ALA A 75 -32.75 -12.28 -3.55
CA ALA A 75 -31.62 -13.04 -3.04
C ALA A 75 -32.05 -14.16 -2.08
N ARG A 76 -33.14 -13.98 -1.33
CA ARG A 76 -33.71 -14.98 -0.40
C ARG A 76 -34.54 -16.05 -1.08
N LEU A 77 -35.28 -15.72 -2.15
CA LEU A 77 -36.33 -16.58 -2.70
C LEU A 77 -36.09 -17.03 -4.15
N GLY A 78 -35.31 -16.29 -4.93
CA GLY A 78 -35.00 -16.62 -6.32
C GLY A 78 -34.12 -17.86 -6.48
N ASN A 79 -34.02 -18.37 -7.71
CA ASN A 79 -33.10 -19.47 -8.04
C ASN A 79 -31.65 -19.02 -7.82
N PRO A 80 -30.92 -19.59 -6.83
CA PRO A 80 -29.60 -19.08 -6.46
C PRO A 80 -28.58 -19.21 -7.59
N ARG A 81 -28.68 -20.22 -8.48
CA ARG A 81 -27.70 -20.44 -9.56
C ARG A 81 -27.80 -19.37 -10.63
N GLU A 82 -29.01 -19.08 -11.09
CA GLU A 82 -29.27 -18.05 -12.10
C GLU A 82 -29.04 -16.64 -11.56
N VAL A 83 -29.49 -16.38 -10.32
CA VAL A 83 -29.32 -15.07 -9.69
C VAL A 83 -27.82 -14.78 -9.44
N ILE A 84 -27.01 -15.76 -9.03
CA ILE A 84 -25.54 -15.56 -8.91
C ILE A 84 -24.96 -15.14 -10.25
N LEU A 85 -25.23 -15.89 -11.33
CA LEU A 85 -24.70 -15.56 -12.66
C LEU A 85 -25.09 -14.14 -13.10
N LYS A 86 -26.34 -13.77 -12.85
CA LYS A 86 -26.86 -12.44 -13.21
C LYS A 86 -26.25 -11.31 -12.38
N VAL A 87 -26.03 -11.56 -11.08
CA VAL A 87 -25.30 -10.63 -10.20
C VAL A 87 -23.86 -10.43 -10.68
N LEU A 88 -23.18 -11.50 -11.08
CA LEU A 88 -21.80 -11.41 -11.60
C LEU A 88 -21.74 -10.66 -12.94
N GLU A 89 -22.64 -10.97 -13.89
CA GLU A 89 -22.77 -10.23 -15.16
C GLU A 89 -22.96 -8.73 -14.91
N LYS A 90 -23.83 -8.38 -13.96
CA LYS A 90 -24.11 -6.99 -13.64
C LYS A 90 -22.96 -6.27 -12.92
N ALA A 91 -22.21 -6.97 -12.09
CA ALA A 91 -21.02 -6.43 -11.45
C ALA A 91 -19.98 -6.03 -12.51
N GLU A 92 -19.78 -6.84 -13.55
CA GLU A 92 -18.84 -6.57 -14.64
C GLU A 92 -19.29 -5.43 -15.57
N GLY A 93 -20.59 -5.34 -15.85
CA GLY A 93 -21.15 -4.33 -16.76
C GLY A 93 -21.31 -2.92 -16.17
N SER A 94 -21.06 -2.72 -14.87
CA SER A 94 -21.24 -1.43 -14.19
C SER A 94 -20.01 -0.52 -14.36
N GLU A 95 -19.80 0.04 -15.55
CA GLU A 95 -18.73 1.03 -15.77
C GLU A 95 -18.89 2.28 -14.88
N ALA A 96 -17.78 2.73 -14.28
CA ALA A 96 -17.74 3.80 -13.29
C ALA A 96 -17.96 5.20 -13.91
N ILE A 97 -19.21 5.70 -13.89
CA ILE A 97 -19.48 7.12 -14.15
C ILE A 97 -19.08 7.92 -12.90
N THR A 98 -17.94 8.61 -12.98
CA THR A 98 -17.38 9.42 -11.90
C THR A 98 -18.03 10.81 -11.84
N THR A 99 -18.88 11.03 -10.84
CA THR A 99 -19.23 12.39 -10.36
C THR A 99 -19.23 12.40 -8.84
N LYS A 100 -18.69 13.47 -8.23
CA LYS A 100 -18.43 13.60 -6.79
C LYS A 100 -19.69 13.39 -5.94
N GLY A 101 -19.62 12.41 -5.04
CA GLY A 101 -20.72 11.80 -4.29
C GLY A 101 -20.61 10.28 -4.44
N GLU A 102 -21.11 9.47 -3.50
CA GLU A 102 -21.09 8.00 -3.62
C GLU A 102 -21.48 7.59 -5.05
N THR A 103 -20.52 7.02 -5.79
CA THR A 103 -20.75 6.70 -7.19
C THR A 103 -21.90 5.70 -7.26
N LYS A 104 -22.81 5.87 -8.21
CA LYS A 104 -23.91 4.92 -8.45
C LYS A 104 -23.37 3.48 -8.54
N ALA A 105 -22.18 3.32 -9.13
CA ALA A 105 -21.41 2.08 -9.20
C ALA A 105 -21.03 1.52 -7.81
N ALA A 106 -20.55 2.33 -6.87
CA ALA A 106 -20.23 1.88 -5.52
C ALA A 106 -21.47 1.37 -4.78
N ARG A 107 -22.62 2.05 -4.91
CA ARG A 107 -23.88 1.57 -4.31
C ARG A 107 -24.32 0.24 -4.93
N HIS A 108 -24.28 0.12 -6.25
CA HIS A 108 -24.59 -1.14 -6.93
C HIS A 108 -23.68 -2.27 -6.43
N PHE A 109 -22.37 -2.04 -6.40
CA PHE A 109 -21.39 -3.02 -5.94
C PHE A 109 -21.67 -3.48 -4.50
N VAL A 110 -21.97 -2.54 -3.60
CA VAL A 110 -22.31 -2.82 -2.19
C VAL A 110 -23.55 -3.71 -2.10
N THR A 111 -24.63 -3.37 -2.82
CA THR A 111 -25.88 -4.16 -2.85
C THR A 111 -25.64 -5.55 -3.45
N LEU A 112 -24.88 -5.65 -4.54
CA LEU A 112 -24.55 -6.93 -5.19
C LEU A 112 -23.72 -7.84 -4.27
N CYS A 113 -22.75 -7.30 -3.54
CA CYS A 113 -22.01 -8.05 -2.52
C CYS A 113 -22.93 -8.59 -1.41
N GLY A 114 -23.89 -7.78 -0.97
CA GLY A 114 -24.92 -8.21 -0.01
C GLY A 114 -25.74 -9.39 -0.53
N MET A 115 -26.20 -9.31 -1.79
CA MET A 115 -26.94 -10.42 -2.43
C MET A 115 -26.08 -11.69 -2.50
N LEU A 116 -24.82 -11.59 -2.92
CA LEU A 116 -23.89 -12.73 -3.00
C LEU A 116 -23.71 -13.42 -1.64
N GLY A 117 -23.65 -12.65 -0.54
CA GLY A 117 -23.54 -13.19 0.82
C GLY A 117 -24.71 -14.09 1.23
N ILE A 118 -25.91 -13.86 0.69
CA ILE A 118 -27.09 -14.71 0.87
C ILE A 118 -27.05 -15.89 -0.11
N LEU A 119 -26.86 -15.60 -1.40
CA LEU A 119 -26.99 -16.58 -2.48
C LEU A 119 -25.95 -17.71 -2.38
N LEU A 120 -24.69 -17.38 -2.11
CA LEU A 120 -23.61 -18.37 -2.00
C LEU A 120 -23.79 -19.32 -0.80
N LYS A 121 -24.56 -18.92 0.23
CA LYS A 121 -24.93 -19.81 1.35
C LYS A 121 -26.08 -20.75 0.99
N ARG A 122 -27.01 -20.28 0.15
CA ARG A 122 -28.18 -21.05 -0.29
C ARG A 122 -27.82 -22.12 -1.31
N LEU A 123 -26.77 -21.91 -2.10
CA LEU A 123 -26.34 -22.81 -3.16
C LEU A 123 -26.02 -24.23 -2.63
N GLN A 124 -26.70 -25.23 -3.19
CA GLN A 124 -26.48 -26.64 -2.87
C GLN A 124 -26.02 -27.38 -4.13
N VAL A 125 -24.70 -27.56 -4.23
CA VAL A 125 -24.03 -28.27 -5.34
C VAL A 125 -22.90 -29.14 -4.77
N LYS A 126 -22.43 -30.12 -5.55
CA LYS A 126 -21.29 -30.98 -5.17
C LYS A 126 -19.98 -30.21 -4.96
N ALA A 127 -19.74 -29.18 -5.77
CA ALA A 127 -18.51 -28.40 -5.78
C ALA A 127 -18.78 -26.87 -5.75
N PRO A 128 -19.23 -26.32 -4.61
CA PRO A 128 -19.54 -24.89 -4.47
C PRO A 128 -18.30 -23.99 -4.60
N SER A 129 -17.09 -24.53 -4.37
CA SER A 129 -15.82 -23.83 -4.57
C SER A 129 -15.66 -23.21 -5.97
N ARG A 130 -16.22 -23.82 -7.03
CA ARG A 130 -16.17 -23.27 -8.39
C ARG A 130 -16.97 -21.97 -8.52
N PHE A 131 -18.22 -21.98 -8.04
CA PHE A 131 -19.07 -20.79 -8.02
C PHE A 131 -18.46 -19.71 -7.15
N LEU A 132 -17.89 -20.10 -6.00
CA LEU A 132 -17.20 -19.17 -5.11
C LEU A 132 -15.97 -18.54 -5.79
N HIS A 133 -15.13 -19.32 -6.45
CA HIS A 133 -13.95 -18.79 -7.16
C HIS A 133 -14.35 -17.71 -8.17
N THR A 134 -15.26 -18.04 -9.09
CA THR A 134 -15.72 -17.09 -10.12
C THR A 134 -16.35 -15.84 -9.49
N ALA A 135 -17.12 -16.00 -8.41
CA ALA A 135 -17.70 -14.87 -7.70
C ALA A 135 -16.63 -13.98 -7.06
N LEU A 136 -15.66 -14.56 -6.35
CA LEU A 136 -14.58 -13.82 -5.68
C LEU A 136 -13.66 -13.12 -6.69
N GLU A 137 -13.33 -13.77 -7.80
CA GLU A 137 -12.53 -13.17 -8.88
C GLU A 137 -13.27 -11.96 -9.49
N THR A 138 -14.56 -12.10 -9.76
CA THR A 138 -15.38 -10.99 -10.30
C THR A 138 -15.47 -9.84 -9.30
N VAL A 139 -15.74 -10.14 -8.03
CA VAL A 139 -15.79 -9.12 -6.96
C VAL A 139 -14.43 -8.42 -6.83
N GLN A 140 -13.31 -9.15 -6.93
CA GLN A 140 -11.97 -8.57 -6.90
C GLN A 140 -11.75 -7.60 -8.08
N ARG A 141 -12.17 -7.97 -9.30
CA ARG A 141 -12.02 -7.11 -10.48
C ARG A 141 -12.87 -5.83 -10.39
N CYS A 142 -14.05 -5.92 -9.80
CA CYS A 142 -14.96 -4.80 -9.62
C CYS A 142 -14.70 -3.96 -8.35
N TYR A 143 -13.77 -4.40 -7.49
CA TYR A 143 -13.50 -3.76 -6.21
C TYR A 143 -12.78 -2.42 -6.37
N ASP A 144 -13.47 -1.34 -5.97
CA ASP A 144 -12.84 -0.02 -5.80
C ASP A 144 -12.24 0.10 -4.40
N ALA A 145 -10.92 0.00 -4.30
CA ALA A 145 -10.16 0.10 -3.05
C ALA A 145 -10.16 1.52 -2.44
N THR A 146 -10.51 2.56 -3.20
CA THR A 146 -10.60 3.94 -2.69
C THR A 146 -11.92 4.22 -1.98
N SER A 147 -12.94 3.38 -2.24
CA SER A 147 -14.28 3.50 -1.65
C SER A 147 -14.36 2.73 -0.33
N ALA A 148 -14.54 3.46 0.76
CA ALA A 148 -14.72 2.87 2.09
C ALA A 148 -15.95 1.93 2.16
N ALA A 149 -17.03 2.27 1.45
CA ALA A 149 -18.24 1.45 1.38
C ALA A 149 -17.99 0.13 0.64
N SER A 150 -17.21 0.18 -0.46
CA SER A 150 -16.78 -1.01 -1.21
C SER A 150 -15.99 -1.97 -0.32
N THR A 151 -15.02 -1.46 0.45
CA THR A 151 -14.25 -2.28 1.40
C THR A 151 -15.14 -2.88 2.50
N ALA A 152 -16.07 -2.10 3.06
CA ALA A 152 -17.00 -2.59 4.08
C ALA A 152 -17.92 -3.70 3.55
N ALA A 153 -18.38 -3.59 2.31
CA ALA A 153 -19.20 -4.62 1.65
C ALA A 153 -18.42 -5.92 1.43
N VAL A 154 -17.16 -5.82 1.00
CA VAL A 154 -16.27 -6.98 0.86
C VAL A 154 -16.00 -7.66 2.22
N ILE A 155 -15.74 -6.88 3.27
CA ILE A 155 -15.59 -7.40 4.64
C ILE A 155 -16.85 -8.17 5.04
N SER A 156 -18.03 -7.59 4.82
CA SER A 156 -19.32 -8.19 5.15
C SER A 156 -19.58 -9.47 4.37
N LEU A 157 -19.26 -9.49 3.07
CA LEU A 157 -19.35 -10.68 2.22
C LEU A 157 -18.49 -11.82 2.80
N VAL A 158 -17.21 -11.57 3.06
CA VAL A 158 -16.31 -12.60 3.58
C VAL A 158 -16.72 -13.06 4.98
N GLN A 159 -17.13 -12.15 5.87
CA GLN A 159 -17.67 -12.49 7.18
C GLN A 159 -18.93 -13.37 7.07
N SER A 160 -19.78 -13.11 6.09
CA SER A 160 -20.96 -13.92 5.85
C SER A 160 -20.57 -15.36 5.48
N LEU A 161 -19.55 -15.53 4.63
CA LEU A 161 -19.11 -16.83 4.10
C LEU A 161 -18.22 -17.61 5.09
N ALA A 162 -17.42 -16.91 5.89
CA ALA A 162 -16.63 -17.47 6.96
C ALA A 162 -17.57 -17.89 8.11
N ARG A 163 -17.85 -19.19 8.24
CA ARG A 163 -18.83 -19.79 9.18
C ARG A 163 -18.56 -19.58 10.70
N LYS A 164 -17.83 -18.55 11.10
CA LYS A 164 -17.54 -18.16 12.48
C LYS A 164 -18.06 -16.74 12.72
N SER A 165 -19.33 -16.61 13.06
CA SER A 165 -19.89 -15.34 13.56
C SER A 165 -19.35 -15.07 14.97
N ARG A 166 -18.17 -14.45 15.08
CA ARG A 166 -17.91 -13.62 16.25
C ARG A 166 -18.63 -12.30 16.01
N PRO A 167 -19.52 -11.82 16.89
CA PRO A 167 -20.06 -10.48 16.75
C PRO A 167 -18.88 -9.49 16.73
N PRO A 168 -18.94 -8.44 15.89
CA PRO A 168 -17.86 -7.48 15.78
C PRO A 168 -17.51 -6.96 17.18
N LEU A 169 -16.23 -6.97 17.52
CA LEU A 169 -15.77 -6.37 18.76
C LEU A 169 -16.21 -4.90 18.74
N PRO A 170 -16.88 -4.39 19.79
CA PRO A 170 -17.23 -2.98 19.84
C PRO A 170 -15.94 -2.19 19.77
N SER A 171 -15.74 -1.43 18.68
CA SER A 171 -14.59 -0.55 18.58
C SER A 171 -14.70 0.45 19.72
N ARG A 172 -13.73 0.45 20.63
CA ARG A 172 -13.61 1.53 21.61
C ARG A 172 -13.23 2.79 20.82
N LYS A 173 -14.26 3.56 20.42
CA LYS A 173 -14.25 4.94 19.88
C LYS A 173 -14.42 5.18 18.36
N SER A 174 -15.05 4.32 17.55
CA SER A 174 -15.46 4.75 16.20
C SER A 174 -16.95 4.58 15.93
N SER A 175 -17.64 5.71 15.79
CA SER A 175 -19.02 5.86 15.32
C SER A 175 -19.13 5.71 13.79
N ILE A 176 -18.25 4.95 13.16
CA ILE A 176 -18.16 4.81 11.70
C ILE A 176 -18.40 3.34 11.37
N MET A 177 -19.56 2.82 11.78
CA MET A 177 -20.09 1.62 11.14
C MET A 177 -20.72 2.10 9.83
N LEU A 178 -20.11 1.70 8.72
CA LEU A 178 -20.74 1.88 7.41
C LEU A 178 -21.83 0.82 7.30
N ASP A 179 -23.07 1.25 7.07
CA ASP A 179 -24.19 0.33 6.88
C ASP A 179 -23.91 -0.52 5.62
N THR A 180 -23.88 -1.84 5.79
CA THR A 180 -23.80 -2.78 4.68
C THR A 180 -25.14 -3.51 4.54
N PRO A 181 -25.71 -3.56 3.32
CA PRO A 181 -27.03 -4.16 3.11
C PRO A 181 -27.08 -5.63 3.53
N PHE A 182 -28.26 -6.02 4.04
CA PHE A 182 -28.69 -7.41 4.25
C PHE A 182 -27.92 -8.22 5.31
N GLN A 183 -27.12 -7.58 6.16
CA GLN A 183 -26.44 -8.26 7.28
C GLN A 183 -27.42 -8.96 8.24
N ASP A 184 -28.60 -8.39 8.45
CA ASP A 184 -29.65 -8.90 9.36
C ASP A 184 -30.67 -9.82 8.66
N SER A 185 -30.40 -10.26 7.44
CA SER A 185 -31.33 -11.11 6.69
C SER A 185 -31.59 -12.44 7.41
N ASP A 186 -32.86 -12.75 7.67
CA ASP A 186 -33.27 -13.92 8.46
C ASP A 186 -33.06 -15.23 7.67
N PRO A 187 -32.14 -16.13 8.07
CA PRO A 187 -31.89 -17.38 7.38
C PRO A 187 -33.11 -18.32 7.39
N ALA A 188 -34.05 -18.15 8.34
CA ALA A 188 -35.27 -18.95 8.39
C ALA A 188 -36.27 -18.60 7.26
N LYS A 189 -36.09 -17.45 6.61
CA LYS A 189 -36.94 -16.98 5.49
C LYS A 189 -36.34 -17.24 4.12
N GLN A 190 -35.24 -17.99 4.04
CA GLN A 190 -34.57 -18.32 2.77
C GLN A 190 -35.20 -19.57 2.15
N ALA A 191 -35.51 -19.51 0.86
CA ALA A 191 -35.97 -20.67 0.11
C ALA A 191 -34.79 -21.65 -0.14
N PRO A 192 -35.03 -22.97 -0.17
CA PRO A 192 -34.00 -23.93 -0.54
C PRO A 192 -33.57 -23.75 -2.00
N ASP A 193 -32.42 -24.32 -2.37
CA ASP A 193 -31.99 -24.40 -3.78
C ASP A 193 -32.95 -25.35 -4.53
N PRO A 194 -33.74 -24.86 -5.51
CA PRO A 194 -34.72 -25.66 -6.26
C PRO A 194 -34.07 -26.73 -7.14
N GLU A 195 -32.80 -26.55 -7.53
CA GLU A 195 -32.04 -27.46 -8.38
C GLU A 195 -31.15 -28.43 -7.58
N ALA A 196 -31.28 -28.44 -6.26
CA ALA A 196 -30.53 -29.37 -5.41
C ALA A 196 -30.96 -30.82 -5.67
N GLU A 197 -30.02 -31.66 -6.11
CA GLU A 197 -30.29 -33.09 -6.21
C GLU A 197 -30.14 -33.76 -4.84
N ARG A 198 -30.92 -34.81 -4.57
CA ARG A 198 -30.71 -35.67 -3.38
C ARG A 198 -29.30 -36.31 -3.33
N SER A 199 -28.59 -36.31 -4.46
CA SER A 199 -27.22 -36.83 -4.60
C SER A 199 -26.12 -35.79 -4.34
N ASP A 200 -26.49 -34.51 -4.18
CA ASP A 200 -25.57 -33.39 -3.95
C ASP A 200 -25.11 -33.36 -2.50
N THR A 201 -24.27 -34.33 -2.15
CA THR A 201 -23.47 -34.28 -0.92
C THR A 201 -22.17 -33.53 -1.20
N LEU A 202 -21.83 -32.59 -0.32
CA LEU A 202 -20.58 -31.82 -0.40
C LEU A 202 -19.38 -32.77 -0.46
N ASN A 203 -18.49 -32.52 -1.43
CA ASN A 203 -17.20 -33.21 -1.47
C ASN A 203 -16.43 -32.93 -0.17
N LYS A 204 -15.66 -33.93 0.31
CA LYS A 204 -14.98 -33.87 1.62
C LYS A 204 -14.00 -32.70 1.76
N ASP A 205 -13.39 -32.28 0.65
CA ASP A 205 -12.33 -31.26 0.63
C ASP A 205 -12.88 -29.82 0.46
N GLU A 206 -14.17 -29.66 0.16
CA GLU A 206 -14.80 -28.35 -0.10
C GLU A 206 -14.68 -27.33 1.03
N PRO A 207 -14.86 -27.69 2.32
CA PRO A 207 -14.71 -26.71 3.40
C PRO A 207 -13.30 -26.11 3.46
N GLN A 208 -12.28 -26.92 3.15
CA GLN A 208 -10.90 -26.48 3.11
C GLN A 208 -10.66 -25.60 1.87
N LEU A 209 -11.15 -26.00 0.69
CA LEU A 209 -11.07 -25.21 -0.54
C LEU A 209 -11.72 -23.83 -0.38
N ILE A 210 -12.92 -23.76 0.19
CA ILE A 210 -13.61 -22.50 0.49
C ILE A 210 -12.76 -21.62 1.40
N THR A 211 -12.16 -22.21 2.44
CA THR A 211 -11.29 -21.45 3.35
C THR A 211 -10.07 -20.91 2.62
N SER A 212 -9.40 -21.71 1.79
CA SER A 212 -8.24 -21.27 1.00
C SER A 212 -8.60 -20.19 -0.02
N LEU A 213 -9.77 -20.28 -0.66
CA LEU A 213 -10.26 -19.26 -1.60
C LEU A 213 -10.51 -17.92 -0.88
N LEU A 214 -11.15 -17.97 0.30
CA LEU A 214 -11.36 -16.77 1.12
C LEU A 214 -10.04 -16.18 1.63
N GLN A 215 -9.06 -17.03 1.97
CA GLN A 215 -7.71 -16.59 2.34
C GLN A 215 -7.00 -15.89 1.17
N SER A 216 -7.03 -16.48 -0.03
CA SER A 216 -6.45 -15.87 -1.22
C SER A 216 -7.12 -14.53 -1.52
N PHE A 217 -8.45 -14.50 -1.52
CA PHE A 217 -9.24 -13.29 -1.74
C PHE A 217 -8.94 -12.18 -0.72
N ILE A 218 -8.95 -12.47 0.59
CA ILE A 218 -8.70 -11.43 1.59
C ILE A 218 -7.29 -10.85 1.48
N THR A 219 -6.29 -11.66 1.12
CA THR A 219 -4.92 -11.15 0.88
C THR A 219 -4.87 -10.19 -0.30
N CYS A 220 -5.56 -10.48 -1.40
CA CYS A 220 -5.69 -9.55 -2.54
C CYS A 220 -6.36 -8.23 -2.14
N ILE A 221 -7.42 -8.29 -1.33
CA ILE A 221 -8.16 -7.11 -0.90
C ILE A 221 -7.32 -6.24 0.04
N ILE A 222 -6.56 -6.85 0.95
CA ILE A 222 -5.60 -6.13 1.81
C ILE A 222 -4.56 -5.41 0.96
N GLU A 223 -3.95 -6.11 -0.02
CA GLU A 223 -2.96 -5.51 -0.92
C GLU A 223 -3.54 -4.31 -1.68
N ALA A 224 -4.70 -4.49 -2.33
CA ALA A 224 -5.34 -3.43 -3.10
C ALA A 224 -5.72 -2.22 -2.23
N TYR A 225 -6.25 -2.48 -1.02
CA TYR A 225 -6.63 -1.45 -0.07
C TYR A 225 -5.43 -0.62 0.39
N VAL A 226 -4.35 -1.27 0.82
CA VAL A 226 -3.14 -0.61 1.34
C VAL A 226 -2.43 0.17 0.23
N ASN A 227 -2.39 -0.37 -0.99
CA ASN A 227 -1.81 0.35 -2.14
C ASN A 227 -2.61 1.60 -2.55
N SER A 228 -3.92 1.62 -2.30
CA SER A 228 -4.79 2.72 -2.72
C SER A 228 -5.02 3.77 -1.63
N ASN A 229 -4.80 3.42 -0.37
CA ASN A 229 -5.04 4.28 0.78
C ASN A 229 -3.72 4.49 1.51
N GLY A 230 -3.13 5.68 1.41
CA GLY A 230 -1.91 6.00 2.18
C GLY A 230 -2.13 5.86 3.69
N ILE A 231 -1.78 4.70 4.26
CA ILE A 231 -1.96 4.38 5.68
C ILE A 231 -0.80 4.92 6.52
N GLU A 232 0.30 5.35 5.91
CA GLU A 232 1.39 6.06 6.60
C GLU A 232 1.97 5.25 7.77
N TRP A 233 2.06 3.92 7.60
CA TRP A 233 2.67 3.04 8.59
C TRP A 233 4.15 3.35 8.78
N ALA A 234 4.90 3.64 7.71
CA ALA A 234 6.34 3.85 7.80
C ALA A 234 6.66 5.11 8.62
N SER A 235 5.94 6.21 8.40
CA SER A 235 6.16 7.45 9.16
C SER A 235 5.80 7.29 10.64
N ARG A 236 4.68 6.62 10.94
CA ARG A 236 4.26 6.35 12.32
C ARG A 236 5.20 5.38 13.04
N MET A 237 5.68 4.35 12.34
CA MET A 237 6.68 3.42 12.87
C MET A 237 8.00 4.13 13.14
N LEU A 238 8.44 5.01 12.23
CA LEU A 238 9.66 5.79 12.39
C LEU A 238 9.60 6.73 13.59
N GLU A 239 8.46 7.42 13.79
CA GLU A 239 8.21 8.27 14.97
C GLU A 239 8.29 7.49 16.28
N TYR A 240 7.83 6.23 16.26
CA TYR A 240 7.89 5.35 17.43
C TYR A 240 9.32 4.86 17.71
N THR A 241 10.04 4.40 16.68
CA THR A 241 11.39 3.83 16.81
C THR A 241 12.46 4.89 17.09
N TYR A 242 12.35 6.08 16.48
CA TYR A 242 13.33 7.16 16.58
C TYR A 242 12.68 8.47 17.09
N PRO A 243 12.22 8.51 18.35
CA PRO A 243 11.55 9.68 18.90
C PRO A 243 12.44 10.93 18.93
N GLU A 244 13.76 10.76 18.96
CA GLU A 244 14.74 11.85 18.90
C GLU A 244 14.76 12.60 17.56
N ARG A 245 14.21 11.99 16.49
CA ARG A 245 14.09 12.61 15.16
C ARG A 245 12.82 13.44 14.99
N ILE A 246 11.92 13.43 15.97
CA ILE A 246 10.68 14.21 15.92
C ILE A 246 11.00 15.70 16.09
N VAL A 247 10.54 16.51 15.13
CA VAL A 247 10.73 17.97 15.17
C VAL A 247 9.79 18.59 16.22
N PRO A 248 10.33 19.28 17.26
CA PRO A 248 9.49 19.92 18.27
C PRO A 248 8.51 20.92 17.68
N GLY A 249 7.25 20.87 18.13
CA GLY A 249 6.19 21.78 17.68
C GLY A 249 5.53 21.40 16.34
N ARG A 250 6.04 20.40 15.61
CA ARG A 250 5.33 19.84 14.45
C ARG A 250 4.41 18.70 14.90
N LYS A 251 3.22 18.67 14.31
CA LYS A 251 2.25 17.59 14.53
C LYS A 251 2.77 16.31 13.89
N THR A 252 2.74 15.21 14.64
CA THR A 252 3.22 13.91 14.18
C THR A 252 2.14 13.16 13.40
N MET A 253 2.52 12.15 12.63
CA MET A 253 1.57 11.29 11.92
C MET A 253 0.79 10.39 12.87
N ILE A 254 1.41 9.95 13.98
CA ILE A 254 0.68 9.25 15.06
C ILE A 254 -0.44 10.14 15.61
N GLN A 255 -0.17 11.42 15.87
CA GLN A 255 -1.19 12.38 16.35
C GLN A 255 -2.24 12.65 15.28
N THR A 256 -1.82 12.78 14.02
CA THR A 256 -2.72 13.07 12.90
C THR A 256 -3.74 11.95 12.69
N PHE A 257 -3.31 10.68 12.71
CA PHE A 257 -4.23 9.53 12.65
C PHE A 257 -5.13 9.39 13.87
N LYS A 258 -4.72 9.91 15.04
CA LYS A 258 -5.57 9.95 16.24
C LYS A 258 -6.63 11.04 16.21
N GLU A 259 -6.46 12.10 15.41
CA GLU A 259 -7.33 13.28 15.44
C GLU A 259 -8.23 13.42 14.21
N VAL A 260 -7.80 12.91 13.05
CA VAL A 260 -8.52 13.06 11.78
C VAL A 260 -9.45 11.86 11.55
N VAL A 261 -10.76 12.13 11.46
CA VAL A 261 -11.82 11.10 11.40
C VAL A 261 -11.67 10.20 10.17
N GLU A 262 -11.32 10.76 9.02
CA GLU A 262 -11.15 10.01 7.77
C GLU A 262 -9.96 9.03 7.86
N LEU A 263 -8.90 9.41 8.57
CA LEU A 263 -7.73 8.55 8.78
C LEU A 263 -8.02 7.45 9.82
N GLN A 264 -8.80 7.77 10.86
CA GLN A 264 -9.31 6.77 11.79
C GLN A 264 -10.19 5.74 11.09
N ALA A 265 -11.04 6.16 10.16
CA ALA A 265 -11.88 5.26 9.37
C ALA A 265 -11.03 4.30 8.53
N LYS A 266 -9.94 4.79 7.92
CA LYS A 266 -8.98 3.96 7.18
C LYS A 266 -8.29 2.93 8.06
N ASP A 267 -7.77 3.36 9.22
CA ASP A 267 -7.16 2.44 10.20
C ASP A 267 -8.18 1.37 10.67
N ALA A 268 -9.44 1.77 10.90
CA ALA A 268 -10.49 0.85 11.30
C ALA A 268 -10.79 -0.21 10.23
N LEU A 269 -10.83 0.17 8.95
CA LEU A 269 -11.06 -0.77 7.84
C LEU A 269 -9.91 -1.76 7.70
N VAL A 270 -8.64 -1.31 7.77
CA VAL A 270 -7.51 -2.25 7.76
C VAL A 270 -7.55 -3.20 8.95
N GLY A 271 -7.85 -2.68 10.14
CA GLY A 271 -7.99 -3.49 11.35
C GLY A 271 -9.07 -4.58 11.18
N GLN A 272 -10.20 -4.27 10.53
CA GLN A 272 -11.25 -5.25 10.23
C GLN A 272 -10.81 -6.29 9.19
N LEU A 273 -10.12 -5.89 8.13
CA LEU A 273 -9.57 -6.81 7.13
C LEU A 273 -8.57 -7.79 7.77
N VAL A 274 -7.69 -7.28 8.64
CA VAL A 274 -6.68 -8.10 9.34
C VAL A 274 -7.34 -9.04 10.36
N ALA A 275 -8.36 -8.58 11.09
CA ALA A 275 -9.13 -9.44 11.99
C ALA A 275 -9.79 -10.59 11.23
N LEU A 276 -10.37 -10.30 10.06
CA LEU A 276 -10.98 -11.29 9.19
C LEU A 276 -9.97 -12.29 8.63
N ALA A 277 -8.79 -11.81 8.21
CA ALA A 277 -7.65 -12.66 7.83
C ALA A 277 -7.25 -13.62 8.98
N SER A 278 -7.22 -13.12 10.22
CA SER A 278 -6.96 -13.95 11.41
C SER A 278 -8.05 -15.00 11.66
N ASP A 279 -9.32 -14.64 11.51
CA ASP A 279 -10.46 -15.56 11.68
C ASP A 279 -10.48 -16.69 10.65
N LEU A 280 -10.04 -16.40 9.43
CA LEU A 280 -9.77 -17.37 8.35
C LEU A 280 -8.54 -18.25 8.63
N GLY A 281 -7.75 -17.94 9.66
CA GLY A 281 -6.62 -18.76 10.11
C GLY A 281 -5.27 -18.35 9.56
N LEU A 282 -5.15 -17.19 8.89
CA LEU A 282 -3.86 -16.72 8.36
C LEU A 282 -2.84 -16.45 9.47
N SER A 283 -3.29 -15.98 10.64
CA SER A 283 -2.42 -15.80 11.82
C SER A 283 -2.02 -17.12 12.50
N LYS A 284 -2.58 -18.25 12.08
CA LYS A 284 -2.27 -19.59 12.61
C LYS A 284 -1.44 -20.42 11.62
N LEU A 285 -1.05 -19.83 10.50
CA LEU A 285 -0.16 -20.49 9.55
C LEU A 285 1.18 -20.73 10.22
N PRO A 286 1.77 -21.93 10.07
CA PRO A 286 3.07 -22.20 10.65
C PRO A 286 4.13 -21.33 9.96
N PRO A 287 5.17 -20.87 10.67
CA PRO A 287 6.17 -19.95 10.13
C PRO A 287 6.83 -20.44 8.83
N PHE A 288 7.06 -21.75 8.70
CA PHE A 288 7.67 -22.32 7.48
C PHE A 288 6.80 -22.11 6.22
N LYS A 289 5.47 -22.11 6.34
CA LYS A 289 4.57 -21.84 5.21
C LYS A 289 4.58 -20.37 4.83
N ILE A 290 4.58 -19.47 5.82
CA ILE A 290 4.69 -18.03 5.56
C ILE A 290 6.02 -17.75 4.87
N LYS A 291 7.11 -18.38 5.33
CA LYS A 291 8.42 -18.30 4.69
C LYS A 291 8.38 -18.76 3.24
N GLU A 292 7.78 -19.92 2.98
CA GLU A 292 7.60 -20.46 1.62
C GLU A 292 6.84 -19.50 0.70
N TYR A 293 5.79 -18.84 1.20
CA TYR A 293 5.05 -17.84 0.41
C TYR A 293 5.83 -16.55 0.17
N LEU A 294 6.66 -16.11 1.11
CA LEU A 294 7.43 -14.86 0.99
C LEU A 294 8.72 -15.02 0.16
N GLU A 295 9.36 -16.20 0.23
CA GLU A 295 10.57 -16.52 -0.53
C GLU A 295 10.27 -17.15 -1.91
N GLY A 296 9.03 -17.60 -2.12
CA GLY A 296 8.55 -18.13 -3.39
C GLY A 296 8.33 -17.06 -4.47
N PRO A 297 7.81 -17.46 -5.64
CA PRO A 297 7.47 -16.52 -6.71
C PRO A 297 6.40 -15.51 -6.26
N ILE A 298 6.49 -14.29 -6.77
CA ILE A 298 5.51 -13.24 -6.44
C ILE A 298 4.19 -13.51 -7.16
N HIS A 299 3.12 -13.72 -6.41
CA HIS A 299 1.76 -13.88 -6.90
C HIS A 299 0.97 -12.58 -6.69
N ARG A 300 0.71 -11.84 -7.77
CA ARG A 300 -0.06 -10.57 -7.74
C ARG A 300 -1.55 -10.75 -7.97
N ALA A 301 -1.93 -11.75 -8.76
CA ALA A 301 -3.32 -12.04 -9.11
C ALA A 301 -3.61 -13.54 -8.92
N PRO A 302 -3.55 -14.07 -7.69
CA PRO A 302 -3.70 -15.50 -7.42
C PRO A 302 -5.10 -16.06 -7.75
N LEU A 303 -6.12 -15.21 -7.91
CA LEU A 303 -7.48 -15.61 -8.28
C LEU A 303 -7.76 -15.57 -9.78
N SER A 304 -6.82 -15.11 -10.61
CA SER A 304 -6.99 -15.07 -12.08
C SER A 304 -6.53 -16.37 -12.76
N ILE A 305 -6.64 -17.49 -12.03
CA ILE A 305 -6.24 -18.82 -12.51
C ILE A 305 -7.45 -19.61 -13.02
N ASP A 306 -7.19 -20.57 -13.91
CA ASP A 306 -8.19 -21.58 -14.27
C ASP A 306 -8.39 -22.56 -13.10
N PHE A 307 -9.24 -22.20 -12.15
CA PHE A 307 -9.42 -22.95 -10.92
C PHE A 307 -10.02 -24.34 -11.14
N ASP A 308 -9.26 -25.38 -10.77
CA ASP A 308 -9.75 -26.75 -10.67
C ASP A 308 -9.78 -27.21 -9.20
N PRO A 309 -10.96 -27.55 -8.64
CA PRO A 309 -11.07 -28.14 -7.29
C PRO A 309 -10.23 -29.41 -7.08
N GLN A 310 -9.83 -30.10 -8.15
CA GLN A 310 -8.95 -31.29 -8.08
C GLN A 310 -7.48 -30.93 -7.90
N GLN A 311 -7.09 -29.67 -8.10
CA GLN A 311 -5.72 -29.16 -8.03
C GLN A 311 -5.61 -27.99 -7.03
N PRO A 312 -5.90 -28.22 -5.74
CA PRO A 312 -5.89 -27.16 -4.71
C PRO A 312 -4.54 -26.43 -4.57
N GLU A 313 -3.45 -27.06 -4.99
CA GLU A 313 -2.09 -26.55 -4.82
C GLU A 313 -1.75 -25.39 -5.75
N GLN A 314 -2.56 -25.16 -6.79
CA GLN A 314 -2.43 -24.00 -7.67
C GLN A 314 -2.94 -22.70 -7.02
N LEU A 315 -3.73 -22.81 -5.96
CA LEU A 315 -4.28 -21.65 -5.28
C LEU A 315 -3.23 -21.05 -4.33
N HIS A 316 -2.68 -19.92 -4.74
CA HIS A 316 -1.71 -19.17 -3.96
C HIS A 316 -2.39 -18.02 -3.19
N LEU A 317 -1.64 -17.44 -2.25
CA LEU A 317 -2.01 -16.19 -1.57
C LEU A 317 -1.35 -15.03 -2.29
N SER A 318 -1.91 -13.82 -2.19
CA SER A 318 -1.26 -12.63 -2.71
C SER A 318 0.01 -12.36 -1.87
N THR A 319 1.17 -12.33 -2.53
CA THR A 319 2.45 -12.12 -1.84
C THR A 319 2.50 -10.72 -1.24
N GLY A 320 2.03 -9.70 -1.96
CA GLY A 320 1.97 -8.32 -1.45
C GLY A 320 0.98 -8.15 -0.30
N GLY A 321 -0.14 -8.89 -0.33
CA GLY A 321 -1.12 -8.92 0.75
C GLY A 321 -0.58 -9.55 2.03
N LEU A 322 0.19 -10.63 1.90
CA LEU A 322 0.91 -11.23 3.02
C LEU A 322 1.98 -10.30 3.59
N VAL A 323 2.73 -9.59 2.74
CA VAL A 323 3.68 -8.55 3.15
C VAL A 323 2.97 -7.45 3.95
N CYS A 324 1.84 -6.94 3.46
CA CYS A 324 1.05 -5.93 4.15
C CYS A 324 0.50 -6.43 5.49
N LEU A 325 0.00 -7.67 5.54
CA LEU A 325 -0.52 -8.29 6.75
C LEU A 325 0.57 -8.43 7.82
N ASN A 326 1.76 -8.87 7.41
CA ASN A 326 2.89 -9.07 8.30
C ASN A 326 3.45 -7.74 8.81
N ALA A 327 3.60 -6.75 7.93
CA ALA A 327 3.96 -5.38 8.30
C ALA A 327 2.94 -4.74 9.25
N TYR A 328 1.63 -4.96 9.03
CA TYR A 328 0.60 -4.49 9.94
C TYR A 328 0.72 -5.15 11.31
N TRP A 329 1.00 -6.45 11.38
CA TRP A 329 1.26 -7.10 12.66
C TRP A 329 2.43 -6.42 13.36
N MET A 330 3.60 -6.34 12.71
CA MET A 330 4.80 -5.64 13.23
C MET A 330 4.50 -4.21 13.71
N PHE A 331 3.74 -3.44 12.93
CA PHE A 331 3.30 -2.11 13.31
C PHE A 331 2.39 -2.12 14.55
N ALA A 332 1.40 -3.02 14.60
CA ALA A 332 0.34 -3.00 15.61
C ALA A 332 0.80 -3.34 17.03
N ALA A 333 1.72 -4.29 17.28
CA ALA A 333 2.19 -4.46 18.67
C ALA A 333 3.16 -3.38 19.13
N ASP A 334 3.94 -2.77 18.25
CA ASP A 334 4.84 -1.71 18.69
C ASP A 334 4.05 -0.41 18.90
N VAL A 335 3.23 0.01 17.93
CA VAL A 335 2.54 1.31 17.97
C VAL A 335 1.21 1.26 18.73
N PHE A 336 0.51 0.13 18.74
CA PHE A 336 -0.79 -0.02 19.43
C PHE A 336 -0.75 -0.91 20.68
N ASP A 337 0.40 -1.51 21.02
CA ASP A 337 0.52 -2.47 22.14
C ASP A 337 -0.50 -3.62 22.05
N ALA A 338 -0.78 -4.06 20.82
CA ALA A 338 -1.76 -5.10 20.54
C ALA A 338 -1.18 -6.50 20.78
N ASP A 339 -1.88 -7.32 21.58
CA ASP A 339 -1.58 -8.76 21.69
C ASP A 339 -1.96 -9.48 20.39
N ARG A 340 -0.94 -9.95 19.68
CA ARG A 340 -1.07 -10.59 18.35
C ARG A 340 -1.39 -12.08 18.45
N GLY A 341 -1.26 -12.69 19.63
CA GLY A 341 -1.34 -14.15 19.79
C GLY A 341 -0.24 -14.93 19.05
N LEU A 342 0.80 -14.24 18.55
CA LEU A 342 1.98 -14.77 17.87
C LEU A 342 3.24 -14.26 18.57
N PRO A 343 4.18 -15.13 19.00
CA PRO A 343 5.47 -14.71 19.51
C PRO A 343 6.26 -13.90 18.47
N ASP A 344 7.02 -12.90 18.90
CA ASP A 344 7.88 -12.10 18.01
C ASP A 344 8.86 -12.94 17.18
N GLY A 345 9.28 -14.10 17.68
CA GLY A 345 10.17 -15.04 16.97
C GLY A 345 9.52 -15.79 15.80
N ASP A 346 8.20 -15.75 15.68
CA ASP A 346 7.45 -16.39 14.59
C ASP A 346 7.11 -15.42 13.44
N LEU A 347 7.40 -14.13 13.61
CA LEU A 347 7.27 -13.13 12.55
C LEU A 347 8.44 -13.23 11.57
N LEU A 348 8.13 -12.94 10.30
CA LEU A 348 9.09 -12.98 9.20
C LEU A 348 9.06 -11.66 8.45
N PRO A 349 10.19 -11.15 7.94
CA PRO A 349 11.54 -11.64 8.15
C PRO A 349 12.01 -11.48 9.62
N GLN A 350 12.98 -12.29 10.06
CA GLN A 350 13.55 -12.20 11.41
C GLN A 350 14.76 -11.26 11.47
N TYR A 351 15.47 -11.12 10.36
CA TYR A 351 16.64 -10.25 10.22
C TYR A 351 16.53 -9.40 8.96
N MET A 352 17.20 -8.25 8.96
CA MET A 352 17.29 -7.44 7.74
C MET A 352 18.06 -8.18 6.64
N MET A 353 19.13 -8.86 7.03
CA MET A 353 19.96 -9.66 6.13
C MET A 353 20.11 -11.12 6.64
N PRO A 354 19.91 -12.13 5.78
CA PRO A 354 19.52 -12.03 4.36
C PRO A 354 18.00 -11.86 4.15
N ASP A 355 17.17 -12.13 5.15
CA ASP A 355 15.75 -12.41 4.97
C ASP A 355 14.98 -11.25 4.31
N HIS A 356 15.04 -10.04 4.89
CA HIS A 356 14.35 -8.87 4.34
C HIS A 356 14.97 -8.39 3.03
N GLN A 357 16.29 -8.50 2.88
CA GLN A 357 16.99 -8.16 1.64
C GLN A 357 16.52 -9.01 0.45
N VAL A 358 16.36 -10.32 0.63
CA VAL A 358 15.84 -11.22 -0.42
C VAL A 358 14.42 -10.82 -0.81
N LEU A 359 13.60 -10.48 0.18
CA LEU A 359 12.24 -10.01 -0.04
C LEU A 359 12.18 -8.67 -0.78
N LEU A 360 13.02 -7.69 -0.40
CA LEU A 360 13.12 -6.43 -1.15
C LEU A 360 13.57 -6.67 -2.58
N LYS A 361 14.57 -7.55 -2.78
CA LYS A 361 15.08 -7.86 -4.10
C LYS A 361 13.99 -8.47 -4.98
N SER A 362 13.20 -9.43 -4.49
CA SER A 362 12.16 -10.06 -5.29
C SER A 362 11.10 -9.06 -5.79
N PHE A 363 10.78 -8.03 -4.99
CA PHE A 363 9.82 -6.98 -5.37
C PHE A 363 10.42 -5.89 -6.28
N LEU A 364 11.75 -5.75 -6.31
CA LEU A 364 12.44 -4.64 -6.99
C LEU A 364 13.36 -5.06 -8.16
N ASP A 365 13.57 -6.37 -8.39
CA ASP A 365 14.57 -6.90 -9.34
C ASP A 365 14.36 -6.39 -10.78
N ASP A 366 13.10 -6.22 -11.21
CA ASP A 366 12.73 -5.76 -12.55
C ASP A 366 11.99 -4.42 -12.52
N GLU A 367 12.54 -3.39 -13.18
CA GLU A 367 11.96 -2.05 -13.31
C GLU A 367 11.52 -1.43 -11.97
N SER A 368 12.45 -1.32 -11.01
CA SER A 368 12.20 -0.85 -9.64
C SER A 368 11.28 0.38 -9.54
N GLN A 369 11.49 1.40 -10.37
CA GLN A 369 10.63 2.60 -10.41
C GLN A 369 9.16 2.27 -10.71
N SER A 370 8.91 1.40 -11.70
CA SER A 370 7.56 0.98 -12.11
C SER A 370 6.89 0.16 -11.00
N GLN A 371 7.65 -0.75 -10.37
CA GLN A 371 7.14 -1.59 -9.27
C GLN A 371 6.72 -0.75 -8.07
N ILE A 372 7.55 0.22 -7.69
CA ILE A 372 7.30 1.15 -6.59
C ILE A 372 6.09 2.04 -6.89
N ALA A 373 5.97 2.54 -8.11
CA ALA A 373 4.84 3.38 -8.51
C ALA A 373 3.51 2.60 -8.54
N THR A 374 3.55 1.33 -8.94
CA THR A 374 2.34 0.49 -9.06
C THR A 374 1.85 -0.02 -7.71
N ASN A 375 2.74 -0.31 -6.76
CA ASN A 375 2.38 -0.92 -5.46
C ASN A 375 2.97 -0.14 -4.27
N PRO A 376 2.66 1.17 -4.13
CA PRO A 376 3.32 2.01 -3.15
C PRO A 376 3.05 1.57 -1.71
N GLY A 377 1.86 1.09 -1.39
CA GLY A 377 1.51 0.60 -0.06
C GLY A 377 2.24 -0.69 0.32
N THR A 378 2.40 -1.62 -0.62
CA THR A 378 3.19 -2.85 -0.41
C THR A 378 4.66 -2.50 -0.19
N ILE A 379 5.21 -1.55 -0.94
CA ILE A 379 6.59 -1.08 -0.73
C ILE A 379 6.75 -0.35 0.61
N GLU A 380 5.77 0.47 1.01
CA GLU A 380 5.74 1.07 2.34
C GLU A 380 5.75 -0.01 3.43
N ALA A 381 4.96 -1.07 3.28
CA ALA A 381 4.95 -2.20 4.21
C ALA A 381 6.33 -2.87 4.32
N LEU A 382 7.09 -2.99 3.23
CA LEU A 382 8.47 -3.47 3.27
C LEU A 382 9.37 -2.53 4.09
N VAL A 383 9.24 -1.20 3.94
CA VAL A 383 10.00 -0.23 4.75
C VAL A 383 9.62 -0.31 6.23
N VAL A 384 8.34 -0.52 6.56
CA VAL A 384 7.88 -0.72 7.95
C VAL A 384 8.59 -1.90 8.60
N MET A 385 8.70 -3.03 7.90
CA MET A 385 9.43 -4.20 8.41
C MET A 385 10.91 -3.88 8.65
N ALA A 386 11.53 -3.09 7.76
CA ALA A 386 12.91 -2.65 7.96
C ALA A 386 13.06 -1.78 9.22
N ILE A 387 12.20 -0.78 9.44
CA ILE A 387 12.23 0.05 10.65
C ILE A 387 12.04 -0.80 11.92
N TRP A 388 11.13 -1.76 11.87
CA TRP A 388 10.82 -2.64 12.99
C TRP A 388 12.00 -3.54 13.38
N LEU A 389 12.71 -4.07 12.38
CA LEU A 389 13.92 -4.87 12.58
C LEU A 389 15.08 -4.02 13.11
N ASP A 390 15.24 -2.79 12.63
CA ASP A 390 16.28 -1.86 13.09
C ASP A 390 16.10 -1.53 14.57
N GLY A 391 14.87 -1.21 14.98
CA GLY A 391 14.53 -0.91 16.38
C GLY A 391 14.85 -2.06 17.34
N ARG A 392 14.86 -3.30 16.84
CA ARG A 392 15.26 -4.52 17.59
C ARG A 392 16.74 -4.87 17.44
N LYS A 393 17.50 -4.12 16.64
CA LYS A 393 18.89 -4.39 16.27
C LYS A 393 19.06 -5.76 15.60
N ALA A 394 18.05 -6.22 14.88
CA ALA A 394 18.04 -7.50 14.16
C ALA A 394 18.63 -7.33 12.75
N ILE A 395 19.89 -6.89 12.68
CA ILE A 395 20.54 -6.50 11.43
C ILE A 395 20.95 -7.72 10.61
N SER A 396 21.85 -8.55 11.14
CA SER A 396 22.40 -9.71 10.43
C SER A 396 22.16 -11.00 11.21
N ASN A 397 21.74 -12.04 10.50
CA ASN A 397 21.58 -13.37 11.11
C ASN A 397 22.96 -13.96 11.49
N PRO A 398 23.23 -14.23 12.79
CA PRO A 398 24.52 -14.75 13.24
C PRO A 398 24.88 -16.13 12.66
N LYS A 399 23.89 -16.86 12.14
CA LYS A 399 24.04 -18.21 11.57
C LYS A 399 24.05 -18.22 10.04
N GLY A 400 23.85 -17.06 9.38
CA GLY A 400 23.67 -16.93 7.93
C GLY A 400 24.84 -16.26 7.18
N ALA A 401 26.01 -16.14 7.82
CA ALA A 401 27.16 -15.36 7.35
C ALA A 401 27.72 -15.74 5.96
N ASP A 402 27.36 -16.91 5.41
CA ASP A 402 27.82 -17.40 4.10
C ASP A 402 26.87 -17.09 2.93
N THR A 403 25.74 -16.42 3.19
CA THR A 403 24.82 -16.02 2.12
C THR A 403 25.29 -14.72 1.46
N SER A 404 25.03 -14.54 0.16
CA SER A 404 25.42 -13.39 -0.67
C SER A 404 24.80 -12.04 -0.24
N ALA A 405 24.40 -11.91 1.02
CA ALA A 405 23.79 -10.77 1.64
C ALA A 405 24.89 -9.85 2.18
N GLY A 406 25.06 -8.72 1.52
CA GLY A 406 25.95 -7.64 1.96
C GLY A 406 25.18 -6.37 2.28
N PHE A 407 25.79 -5.51 3.09
CA PHE A 407 25.26 -4.19 3.42
C PHE A 407 25.03 -3.34 2.16
N MET A 408 25.97 -3.34 1.22
CA MET A 408 25.90 -2.57 -0.03
C MET A 408 24.65 -2.91 -0.88
N PRO A 409 24.38 -4.16 -1.30
CA PRO A 409 23.18 -4.44 -2.08
C PRO A 409 21.87 -4.15 -1.32
N TYR A 410 21.84 -4.34 0.01
CA TYR A 410 20.65 -4.02 0.80
C TYR A 410 20.43 -2.50 0.88
N HIS A 411 21.50 -1.75 1.11
CA HIS A 411 21.49 -0.29 1.10
C HIS A 411 20.99 0.25 -0.23
N HIS A 412 21.45 -0.30 -1.36
CA HIS A 412 20.97 0.09 -2.69
C HIS A 412 19.46 -0.12 -2.86
N LEU A 413 18.90 -1.24 -2.39
CA LEU A 413 17.46 -1.50 -2.46
C LEU A 413 16.66 -0.45 -1.66
N LEU A 414 17.13 -0.09 -0.46
CA LEU A 414 16.49 0.95 0.36
C LEU A 414 16.59 2.34 -0.30
N THR A 415 17.73 2.67 -0.91
CA THR A 415 17.89 3.96 -1.57
C THR A 415 17.05 4.09 -2.84
N LEU A 416 16.80 3.01 -3.58
CA LEU A 416 15.82 3.00 -4.68
C LEU A 416 14.42 3.43 -4.19
N ILE A 417 13.97 2.88 -3.05
CA ILE A 417 12.70 3.28 -2.43
C ILE A 417 12.74 4.75 -2.01
N SER A 418 13.86 5.19 -1.43
CA SER A 418 14.05 6.59 -1.00
C SER A 418 13.92 7.61 -2.14
N VAL A 419 14.21 7.21 -3.37
CA VAL A 419 14.14 8.09 -4.55
C VAL A 419 12.77 7.99 -5.23
N PHE A 420 12.27 6.77 -5.48
CA PHE A 420 11.15 6.56 -6.38
C PHE A 420 9.78 6.55 -5.71
N HIS A 421 9.68 6.32 -4.40
CA HIS A 421 8.38 6.15 -3.74
C HIS A 421 7.49 7.41 -3.86
N PRO A 422 6.20 7.35 -4.22
CA PRO A 422 5.41 8.57 -4.44
C PRO A 422 5.19 9.41 -3.16
N ASN A 423 5.17 8.78 -1.99
CA ASN A 423 5.05 9.46 -0.71
C ASN A 423 6.43 9.87 -0.14
N ILE A 424 6.61 11.18 0.07
CA ILE A 424 7.82 11.78 0.64
C ILE A 424 8.15 11.30 2.06
N ARG A 425 7.15 10.94 2.86
CA ARG A 425 7.37 10.45 4.23
C ARG A 425 7.96 9.05 4.23
N VAL A 426 7.53 8.21 3.30
CA VAL A 426 8.11 6.87 3.08
C VAL A 426 9.51 6.99 2.50
N ARG A 427 9.76 7.96 1.60
CA ARG A 427 11.12 8.27 1.14
C ARG A 427 12.04 8.60 2.31
N ASN A 428 11.60 9.50 3.20
CA ASN A 428 12.36 9.89 4.39
C ASN A 428 12.62 8.69 5.32
N ALA A 429 11.61 7.86 5.56
CA ALA A 429 11.75 6.64 6.34
C ALA A 429 12.80 5.68 5.74
N ALA A 430 12.75 5.44 4.42
CA ALA A 430 13.74 4.62 3.73
C ALA A 430 15.16 5.22 3.83
N THR A 431 15.32 6.54 3.69
CA THR A 431 16.60 7.22 3.89
C THR A 431 17.14 7.03 5.32
N VAL A 432 16.29 7.16 6.34
CA VAL A 432 16.73 6.99 7.74
C VAL A 432 17.21 5.57 8.00
N VAL A 433 16.46 4.56 7.53
CA VAL A 433 16.87 3.15 7.68
C VAL A 433 18.13 2.84 6.87
N ALA A 434 18.26 3.37 5.65
CA ALA A 434 19.48 3.21 4.83
C ALA A 434 20.72 3.74 5.57
N GLY A 435 20.62 4.93 6.17
CA GLY A 435 21.68 5.46 7.04
C GLY A 435 21.98 4.56 8.25
N SER A 436 20.96 4.07 8.95
CA SER A 436 21.15 3.15 10.08
C SER A 436 21.89 1.87 9.67
N ILE A 437 21.55 1.31 8.50
CA ILE A 437 22.20 0.14 7.93
C ILE A 437 23.66 0.43 7.59
N LEU A 438 23.93 1.55 6.93
CA LEU A 438 25.30 1.99 6.65
C LEU A 438 26.10 2.02 7.95
N HIS A 439 25.62 2.73 8.98
CA HIS A 439 26.30 2.88 10.27
C HIS A 439 26.44 1.56 11.06
N SER A 440 25.61 0.56 10.76
CA SER A 440 25.63 -0.75 11.42
C SER A 440 26.61 -1.73 10.79
N ASP A 441 27.17 -1.42 9.62
CA ASP A 441 28.20 -2.23 8.98
C ASP A 441 29.49 -2.19 9.81
N PRO A 442 30.02 -3.34 10.29
CA PRO A 442 31.24 -3.35 11.07
C PRO A 442 32.48 -2.90 10.29
N GLU A 443 32.52 -3.08 8.97
CA GLU A 443 33.71 -2.84 8.15
C GLU A 443 33.73 -1.40 7.62
N GLU A 444 34.72 -0.60 8.05
CA GLU A 444 34.81 0.81 7.64
C GLU A 444 35.07 0.98 6.14
N GLU A 445 35.75 0.00 5.52
CA GLU A 445 36.03 0.01 4.09
C GLU A 445 34.75 -0.17 3.26
N ASP A 446 33.85 -1.05 3.69
CA ASP A 446 32.56 -1.27 3.04
C ASP A 446 31.67 -0.03 3.18
N ARG A 447 31.64 0.59 4.38
CA ARG A 447 30.91 1.87 4.58
C ARG A 447 31.44 2.97 3.67
N LEU A 448 32.75 3.12 3.55
CA LEU A 448 33.35 4.12 2.67
C LEU A 448 33.05 3.83 1.19
N ALA A 449 33.09 2.56 0.78
CA ALA A 449 32.76 2.14 -0.57
C ALA A 449 31.29 2.45 -0.92
N ILE A 450 30.35 2.25 0.01
CA ILE A 450 28.94 2.64 -0.19
C ILE A 450 28.83 4.15 -0.44
N LEU A 451 29.53 4.96 0.36
CA LEU A 451 29.49 6.42 0.22
C LEU A 451 30.12 6.88 -1.10
N GLU A 452 31.23 6.26 -1.50
CA GLU A 452 31.91 6.54 -2.77
C GLU A 452 31.01 6.19 -3.97
N ASP A 453 30.42 4.99 -4.00
CA ASP A 453 29.49 4.57 -5.07
C ASP A 453 28.28 5.50 -5.17
N LEU A 454 27.71 5.93 -4.04
CA LEU A 454 26.59 6.88 -4.07
C LEU A 454 26.99 8.26 -4.60
N LEU A 455 28.20 8.74 -4.32
CA LEU A 455 28.64 10.04 -4.83
C LEU A 455 29.01 9.97 -6.32
N GLU A 456 29.59 8.85 -6.77
CA GLU A 456 30.07 8.67 -8.15
C GLU A 456 28.98 8.18 -9.12
N SER A 457 28.25 7.12 -8.74
CA SER A 457 27.32 6.39 -9.63
C SER A 457 25.89 6.95 -9.59
N CYS A 458 25.51 7.68 -8.54
CA CYS A 458 24.13 8.15 -8.37
C CYS A 458 23.81 9.38 -9.21
N ILE A 459 22.70 9.33 -9.96
CA ILE A 459 22.18 10.46 -10.74
C ILE A 459 21.33 11.44 -9.92
N PHE A 460 20.99 11.11 -8.66
CA PHE A 460 20.05 11.87 -7.84
C PHE A 460 20.79 12.72 -6.81
N SER A 461 20.85 14.04 -7.05
CA SER A 461 21.56 14.99 -6.18
C SER A 461 21.06 15.02 -4.73
N SER A 462 19.77 14.75 -4.51
CA SER A 462 19.21 14.62 -3.16
C SER A 462 19.75 13.40 -2.40
N LEU A 463 20.01 12.29 -3.09
CA LEU A 463 20.57 11.09 -2.48
C LEU A 463 22.08 11.25 -2.26
N GLN A 464 22.79 11.89 -3.20
CA GLN A 464 24.18 12.29 -3.01
C GLN A 464 24.32 13.21 -1.77
N ALA A 465 23.41 14.17 -1.58
CA ALA A 465 23.38 15.00 -0.36
C ALA A 465 23.16 14.17 0.93
N CYS A 466 22.36 13.10 0.88
CA CYS A 466 22.23 12.17 2.00
C CYS A 466 23.56 11.47 2.30
N ALA A 467 24.28 11.00 1.28
CA ALA A 467 25.60 10.39 1.44
C ALA A 467 26.60 11.34 2.11
N VAL A 468 26.63 12.63 1.74
CA VAL A 468 27.47 13.64 2.41
C VAL A 468 27.08 13.81 3.88
N SER A 469 25.79 13.72 4.20
CA SER A 469 25.31 13.79 5.59
C SER A 469 25.74 12.56 6.40
N TRP A 470 25.66 11.36 5.83
CA TRP A 470 26.12 10.14 6.47
C TRP A 470 27.64 10.11 6.65
N LEU A 471 28.42 10.61 5.68
CA LEU A 471 29.87 10.77 5.82
C LEU A 471 30.21 11.66 7.03
N ARG A 472 29.49 12.77 7.20
CA ARG A 472 29.64 13.64 8.38
C ARG A 472 29.34 12.88 9.68
N GLU A 473 28.28 12.08 9.68
CA GLU A 473 27.87 11.28 10.84
C GLU A 473 28.93 10.24 11.21
N GLU A 474 29.52 9.54 10.23
CA GLU A 474 30.65 8.62 10.43
C GLU A 474 31.87 9.32 11.04
N ILE A 475 32.25 10.49 10.53
CA ILE A 475 33.39 11.26 11.07
C ILE A 475 33.13 11.68 12.52
N ILE A 476 31.91 12.16 12.83
CA ILE A 476 31.52 12.53 14.19
C ILE A 476 31.55 11.30 15.11
N ALA A 477 31.02 10.16 14.66
CA ALA A 477 31.00 8.92 15.42
C ALA A 477 32.41 8.38 15.69
N ALA A 478 33.27 8.33 14.66
CA ALA A 478 34.65 7.87 14.77
C ALA A 478 35.45 8.72 15.76
N LYS A 479 35.29 10.06 15.71
CA LYS A 479 35.93 10.97 16.66
C LYS A 479 35.44 10.78 18.09
N LYS A 480 34.12 10.66 18.30
CA LYS A 480 33.54 10.42 19.63
C LYS A 480 34.00 9.09 20.23
N ALA A 481 34.18 8.07 19.40
CA ALA A 481 34.70 6.77 19.80
C ALA A 481 36.22 6.76 20.04
N GLY A 482 36.93 7.82 19.65
CA GLY A 482 38.40 7.83 19.67
C GLY A 482 39.01 6.82 18.69
N SER A 483 38.31 6.53 17.59
CA SER A 483 38.76 5.59 16.56
C SER A 483 40.05 6.10 15.90
N LYS A 484 40.85 5.14 15.42
CA LYS A 484 42.00 5.39 14.55
C LYS A 484 41.79 4.83 13.15
N GLY A 485 40.54 4.48 12.83
CA GLY A 485 40.13 3.98 11.53
C GLY A 485 40.13 5.06 10.44
N ARG A 486 39.65 4.70 9.25
CA ARG A 486 39.68 5.54 8.05
C ARG A 486 38.92 6.85 8.24
N PHE A 487 37.74 6.82 8.87
CA PHE A 487 36.94 8.03 9.11
C PHE A 487 37.55 9.00 10.12
N ALA A 488 38.57 8.58 10.86
CA ALA A 488 39.34 9.42 11.78
C ALA A 488 40.74 9.77 11.25
N SER A 489 41.06 9.39 10.00
CA SER A 489 42.35 9.63 9.37
C SER A 489 42.21 10.39 8.05
N PRO A 490 43.31 10.99 7.53
CA PRO A 490 43.30 11.62 6.21
C PRO A 490 43.03 10.67 5.04
N GLU A 491 43.21 9.36 5.24
CA GLU A 491 43.03 8.34 4.20
C GLU A 491 41.61 8.33 3.63
N CYS A 492 40.58 8.65 4.44
CA CYS A 492 39.20 8.79 3.96
C CYS A 492 39.09 9.82 2.83
N PHE A 493 39.77 10.97 2.96
CA PHE A 493 39.73 12.04 1.97
C PHE A 493 40.76 11.86 0.86
N GLU A 494 41.76 10.99 1.02
CA GLU A 494 42.58 10.57 -0.11
C GLU A 494 41.75 9.81 -1.15
N THR A 495 40.77 9.01 -0.69
CA THR A 495 39.81 8.29 -1.56
C THR A 495 38.71 9.22 -2.08
N ILE A 496 37.91 9.83 -1.20
CA ILE A 496 36.61 10.41 -1.60
C ILE A 496 36.67 11.88 -2.07
N GLN A 497 37.82 12.58 -1.97
CA GLN A 497 37.84 14.03 -2.21
C GLN A 497 37.46 14.44 -3.64
N TYR A 498 37.73 13.59 -4.64
CA TYR A 498 37.49 13.93 -6.05
C TYR A 498 36.04 13.70 -6.45
N THR A 499 35.36 12.75 -5.80
CA THR A 499 33.92 12.53 -5.96
C THR A 499 33.12 13.53 -5.12
N LEU A 500 33.60 13.88 -3.91
CA LEU A 500 32.96 14.86 -3.04
C LEU A 500 33.13 16.32 -3.51
N PHE A 501 34.31 16.66 -4.04
CA PHE A 501 34.67 17.99 -4.55
C PHE A 501 35.16 17.90 -6.01
N PRO A 502 34.27 17.61 -6.97
CA PRO A 502 34.62 17.50 -8.38
C PRO A 502 35.18 18.80 -8.96
N ASP A 503 35.88 18.72 -10.08
CA ASP A 503 36.38 19.91 -10.78
C ASP A 503 35.23 20.61 -11.53
N LEU A 504 34.85 21.78 -11.03
CA LEU A 504 33.80 22.64 -11.56
C LEU A 504 34.35 23.83 -12.35
N SER A 505 35.63 23.83 -12.72
CA SER A 505 36.28 24.96 -13.42
C SER A 505 35.61 25.32 -14.75
N HIS A 506 34.90 24.38 -15.39
CA HIS A 506 34.12 24.59 -16.61
C HIS A 506 33.01 25.64 -16.42
N LEU A 507 32.41 25.74 -15.23
CA LEU A 507 31.33 26.68 -14.91
C LEU A 507 31.73 28.16 -15.09
N LYS A 508 33.03 28.48 -15.09
CA LYS A 508 33.52 29.85 -15.35
C LYS A 508 33.31 30.30 -16.80
N GLN A 509 33.06 29.35 -17.71
CA GLN A 509 32.90 29.61 -19.14
C GLN A 509 31.44 29.46 -19.61
N ASP A 510 30.58 28.89 -18.77
CA ASP A 510 29.19 28.60 -19.07
C ASP A 510 28.32 29.87 -19.05
N ASP A 511 27.28 29.87 -19.87
CA ASP A 511 26.30 30.95 -19.91
C ASP A 511 25.22 30.80 -18.83
N ALA A 512 24.44 31.86 -18.60
CA ALA A 512 23.44 31.89 -17.53
C ALA A 512 22.38 30.77 -17.65
N SER A 513 22.02 30.35 -18.87
CA SER A 513 21.11 29.22 -19.09
C SER A 513 21.74 27.89 -18.68
N THR A 514 22.97 27.60 -19.12
CA THR A 514 23.65 26.35 -18.77
C THR A 514 23.90 26.27 -17.26
N LEU A 515 24.25 27.39 -16.64
CA LEU A 515 24.39 27.48 -15.19
C LEU A 515 23.07 27.24 -14.45
N LEU A 516 21.94 27.69 -15.00
CA LEU A 516 20.63 27.47 -14.41
C LEU A 516 20.24 26.00 -14.46
N ASP A 517 20.47 25.34 -15.60
CA ASP A 517 20.23 23.90 -15.77
C ASP A 517 21.09 23.07 -14.83
N PHE A 518 22.38 23.42 -14.72
CA PHE A 518 23.30 22.83 -13.74
C PHE A 518 22.76 22.98 -12.32
N TRP A 519 22.38 24.20 -11.92
CA TRP A 519 21.89 24.47 -10.57
C TRP A 519 20.59 23.70 -10.27
N ALA A 520 19.63 23.71 -11.19
CA ALA A 520 18.36 23.00 -11.04
C ALA A 520 18.55 21.49 -10.78
N GLN A 521 19.57 20.88 -11.38
CA GLN A 521 19.85 19.45 -11.22
C GLN A 521 20.66 19.11 -9.96
N SER A 522 21.53 20.02 -9.51
CA SER A 522 22.60 19.71 -8.55
C SER A 522 22.52 20.47 -7.23
N ALA A 523 21.62 21.46 -7.09
CA ALA A 523 21.52 22.32 -5.91
C ALA A 523 21.51 21.56 -4.56
N PRO A 524 20.73 20.47 -4.37
CA PRO A 524 20.72 19.75 -3.10
C PRO A 524 22.11 19.24 -2.68
N LEU A 525 22.88 18.71 -3.63
CA LEU A 525 24.23 18.22 -3.37
C LEU A 525 25.16 19.37 -2.98
N HIS A 526 25.24 20.41 -3.80
CA HIS A 526 26.20 21.50 -3.60
C HIS A 526 25.93 22.30 -2.32
N LEU A 527 24.67 22.49 -1.93
CA LEU A 527 24.31 23.09 -0.64
C LEU A 527 24.82 22.23 0.53
N GLN A 528 24.66 20.91 0.42
CA GLN A 528 25.12 20.01 1.47
C GLN A 528 26.65 19.90 1.53
N VAL A 529 27.33 19.86 0.38
CA VAL A 529 28.80 19.85 0.30
C VAL A 529 29.38 21.17 0.82
N ALA A 530 28.75 22.32 0.57
CA ALA A 530 29.19 23.60 1.14
C ALA A 530 29.13 23.58 2.68
N ASN A 531 28.02 23.09 3.25
CA ASN A 531 27.91 22.91 4.69
C ASN A 531 28.94 21.91 5.24
N PHE A 532 29.20 20.83 4.50
CA PHE A 532 30.21 19.85 4.86
C PHE A 532 31.63 20.43 4.80
N ALA A 533 31.95 21.26 3.81
CA ALA A 533 33.24 21.93 3.70
C ALA A 533 33.48 22.85 4.92
N LEU A 534 32.46 23.61 5.33
CA LEU A 534 32.53 24.43 6.53
C LEU A 534 32.77 23.58 7.79
N PHE A 535 32.14 22.41 7.87
CA PHE A 535 32.37 21.44 8.95
C PHE A 535 33.79 20.86 8.95
N LEU A 536 34.27 20.39 7.79
CA LEU A 536 35.56 19.72 7.63
C LEU A 536 36.74 20.66 7.89
N PHE A 537 36.69 21.87 7.33
CA PHE A 537 37.78 22.84 7.45
C PHE A 537 37.70 23.68 8.73
N GLY A 538 36.63 23.55 9.52
CA GLY A 538 36.54 24.16 10.83
C GLY A 538 37.61 23.63 11.81
N ASP A 539 37.80 24.34 12.92
CA ASP A 539 38.90 24.09 13.88
C ASP A 539 38.95 22.64 14.41
N GLU A 540 37.79 21.98 14.49
CA GLU A 540 37.68 20.65 15.10
C GLU A 540 38.10 19.48 14.20
N TYR A 541 37.97 19.61 12.88
CA TYR A 541 38.13 18.49 11.93
C TYR A 541 39.19 18.75 10.85
N LYS A 542 39.79 19.95 10.83
CA LYS A 542 40.79 20.36 9.82
C LYS A 542 41.96 19.39 9.66
N SER A 543 42.34 18.65 10.70
CA SER A 543 43.42 17.66 10.65
C SER A 543 43.11 16.43 9.78
N LEU A 544 41.84 16.19 9.44
CA LEU A 544 41.43 15.11 8.55
C LEU A 544 41.67 15.44 7.09
N ALA A 545 41.75 16.73 6.71
CA ALA A 545 42.02 17.11 5.34
C ALA A 545 43.52 16.92 5.00
N PRO A 546 43.89 16.15 3.96
CA PRO A 546 45.27 16.06 3.49
C PRO A 546 45.89 17.43 3.18
N VAL A 547 47.20 17.52 3.31
CA VAL A 547 47.94 18.76 3.05
C VAL A 547 47.73 19.19 1.59
N GLY A 548 47.36 20.46 1.38
CA GLY A 548 47.08 21.02 0.05
C GLY A 548 45.65 20.79 -0.45
N MET A 549 44.85 19.95 0.21
CA MET A 549 43.44 19.71 -0.18
C MET A 549 42.61 21.00 -0.13
N ALA A 550 42.80 21.84 0.90
CA ALA A 550 42.08 23.10 1.06
C ALA A 550 42.27 24.04 -0.15
N ALA A 551 43.53 24.28 -0.53
CA ALA A 551 43.87 25.13 -1.68
C ALA A 551 43.40 24.52 -3.02
N ALA A 552 43.47 23.20 -3.17
CA ALA A 552 42.95 22.53 -4.36
C ALA A 552 41.42 22.70 -4.49
N ILE A 553 40.68 22.54 -3.39
CA ILE A 553 39.21 22.71 -3.35
C ILE A 553 38.80 24.16 -3.58
N GLU A 554 39.57 25.13 -3.07
CA GLU A 554 39.33 26.56 -3.32
C GLU A 554 39.25 26.84 -4.83
N HIS A 555 40.27 26.41 -5.58
CA HIS A 555 40.36 26.69 -7.02
C HIS A 555 39.46 25.81 -7.89
N ARG A 556 39.34 24.51 -7.60
CA ARG A 556 38.60 23.56 -8.46
C ARG A 556 37.10 23.53 -8.20
N TYR A 557 36.65 23.89 -7.00
CA TYR A 557 35.26 23.70 -6.59
C TYR A 557 34.62 25.00 -6.08
N VAL A 558 35.22 25.67 -5.09
CA VAL A 558 34.58 26.80 -4.40
C VAL A 558 34.53 28.06 -5.26
N GLU A 559 35.64 28.46 -5.87
CA GLU A 559 35.68 29.65 -6.74
C GLU A 559 34.76 29.53 -7.97
N PRO A 560 34.76 28.42 -8.75
CA PRO A 560 33.85 28.28 -9.88
C PRO A 560 32.38 28.31 -9.46
N LEU A 561 32.04 27.68 -8.34
CA LEU A 561 30.66 27.62 -7.84
C LEU A 561 30.17 28.97 -7.31
N LEU A 562 31.03 29.74 -6.62
CA LEU A 562 30.75 31.13 -6.24
C LEU A 562 30.57 32.04 -7.46
N HIS A 563 31.37 31.82 -8.51
CA HIS A 563 31.22 32.54 -9.77
C HIS A 563 29.85 32.24 -10.41
N ALA A 564 29.52 30.96 -10.55
CA ALA A 564 28.24 30.52 -11.10
C ALA A 564 27.04 31.11 -10.33
N ALA A 565 27.05 31.03 -9.00
CA ALA A 565 25.97 31.54 -8.16
C ALA A 565 25.75 33.05 -8.33
N ARG A 566 26.83 33.84 -8.29
CA ARG A 566 26.76 35.31 -8.48
C ARG A 566 26.32 35.69 -9.89
N THR A 567 26.73 34.93 -10.89
CA THR A 567 26.30 35.12 -12.28
C THR A 567 24.80 34.87 -12.41
N LEU A 568 24.28 33.80 -11.81
CA LEU A 568 22.84 33.51 -11.78
C LEU A 568 22.02 34.56 -11.02
N GLU A 569 22.48 34.98 -9.84
CA GLU A 569 21.83 36.06 -9.07
C GLU A 569 21.74 37.36 -9.89
N LYS A 570 22.83 37.72 -10.58
CA LYS A 570 22.87 38.90 -11.45
C LYS A 570 21.95 38.77 -12.67
N ALA A 571 21.98 37.62 -13.34
CA ALA A 571 21.15 37.34 -14.51
C ALA A 571 19.65 37.33 -14.14
N ALA A 572 19.29 36.79 -12.98
CA ALA A 572 17.93 36.85 -12.45
C ALA A 572 17.50 38.30 -12.12
N GLY A 573 18.38 39.09 -11.51
CA GLY A 573 18.14 40.51 -11.26
C GLY A 573 17.98 41.34 -12.55
N ALA A 574 18.69 40.96 -13.60
CA ALA A 574 18.58 41.54 -14.94
C ALA A 574 17.39 40.99 -15.76
N LYS A 575 16.66 39.99 -15.25
CA LYS A 575 15.58 39.27 -15.93
C LYS A 575 16.02 38.56 -17.22
N GLU A 576 17.27 38.12 -17.29
CA GLU A 576 17.82 37.32 -18.38
C GLU A 576 17.46 35.83 -18.22
N VAL A 577 17.29 35.38 -16.97
CA VAL A 577 16.84 34.04 -16.60
C VAL A 577 15.73 34.14 -15.55
N GLU A 578 14.84 33.16 -15.53
CA GLU A 578 13.73 33.09 -14.57
C GLU A 578 14.10 32.12 -13.44
N ILE A 579 14.37 32.67 -12.25
CA ILE A 579 14.68 31.90 -11.03
C ILE A 579 13.60 32.25 -10.01
N ASP A 580 13.02 31.25 -9.38
CA ASP A 580 12.02 31.45 -8.35
C ASP A 580 12.63 31.97 -7.04
N GLY A 581 11.76 32.40 -6.11
CA GLY A 581 12.20 32.98 -4.84
C GLY A 581 12.97 31.98 -3.97
N GLU A 582 12.65 30.68 -4.08
CA GLU A 582 13.36 29.63 -3.36
C GLU A 582 14.77 29.43 -3.92
N GLY A 583 14.93 29.34 -5.25
CA GLY A 583 16.22 29.22 -5.90
C GLY A 583 17.14 30.39 -5.59
N LEU A 584 16.63 31.62 -5.58
CA LEU A 584 17.40 32.80 -5.17
C LEU A 584 17.85 32.73 -3.71
N MET A 585 16.97 32.28 -2.80
CA MET A 585 17.34 32.06 -1.39
C MET A 585 18.44 31.01 -1.26
N GLN A 586 18.34 29.90 -1.99
CA GLN A 586 19.33 28.83 -1.97
C GLN A 586 20.70 29.30 -2.51
N LEU A 587 20.73 30.09 -3.60
CA LEU A 587 21.95 30.70 -4.12
C LEU A 587 22.61 31.65 -3.11
N GLY A 588 21.81 32.45 -2.41
CA GLY A 588 22.30 33.31 -1.34
C GLY A 588 22.89 32.52 -0.17
N ILE A 589 22.22 31.43 0.25
CA ILE A 589 22.73 30.53 1.29
C ILE A 589 24.07 29.90 0.85
N LEU A 590 24.15 29.43 -0.39
CA LEU A 590 25.36 28.84 -0.94
C LEU A 590 26.52 29.84 -0.92
N THR A 591 26.28 31.06 -1.39
CA THR A 591 27.27 32.13 -1.45
C THR A 591 27.78 32.52 -0.06
N ASP A 592 26.88 32.68 0.93
CA ASP A 592 27.27 32.96 2.32
C ASP A 592 28.12 31.81 2.89
N THR A 593 27.63 30.58 2.74
CA THR A 593 28.26 29.39 3.32
C THR A 593 29.67 29.19 2.76
N LEU A 594 29.83 29.22 1.43
CA LEU A 594 31.11 29.04 0.76
C LEU A 594 32.10 30.16 1.11
N SER A 595 31.64 31.40 1.24
CA SER A 595 32.50 32.54 1.61
C SER A 595 33.08 32.44 3.03
N ARG A 596 32.50 31.56 3.87
CA ARG A 596 32.92 31.35 5.27
C ARG A 596 33.83 30.13 5.44
N VAL A 597 34.06 29.33 4.40
CA VAL A 597 34.91 28.13 4.51
C VAL A 597 36.37 28.56 4.70
N PRO A 598 37.04 28.14 5.78
CA PRO A 598 38.42 28.56 6.08
C PRO A 598 39.44 27.74 5.27
N LEU A 599 39.61 28.09 4.00
CA LEU A 599 40.53 27.42 3.06
C LEU A 599 41.97 27.97 3.06
N GLN A 600 42.20 29.07 3.80
CA GLN A 600 43.48 29.76 3.92
C GLN A 600 44.31 29.32 5.14
#